data_AF-A0A6M1LDJ4-F1
#
_entry.id   AF-A0A6M1LDJ4-F1
#
_cell.length_a   1.000
_cell.length_b   1.000
_cell.length_c   1.000
_cell.angle_alpha   90.00
_cell.angle_beta   90.00
_cell.angle_gamma   90.00
#
_symmetry.space_group_name_H-M   'P 1'
#
loop_
_entity.id
_entity.type
_entity.pdbx_description
1 polymer ?
#
loop_
_entity_poly.entity_id
_entity_poly.type
_entity_poly.pdbx_seq_one_letter_code
_entity_poly.pdbx_strand_id
1 'polypeptide(L)'
;MNSSSTVRPAPPTGERPGVGLRDIPLPPYVTAEDAQFAVRAVVVHAPRRWSGGTVCRNDASPHPCRLHRWGTRVLALRGLRDADIAALIERGDPAAALPPRPPA
;
A
#
# COMPACT_ATOMS: atom_id res chain seq x y z
N MET A 1 15.23 49.37 -32.64
CA MET A 1 15.55 47.93 -32.77
C MET A 1 15.53 47.37 -31.35
N ASN A 2 14.40 46.77 -30.93
CA ASN A 2 14.23 45.31 -30.74
C ASN A 2 14.67 44.89 -29.31
N SER A 3 13.94 44.17 -28.46
CA SER A 3 12.61 43.59 -28.47
C SER A 3 12.20 43.35 -27.01
N SER A 4 10.96 43.65 -26.65
CA SER A 4 10.37 43.26 -25.36
C SER A 4 9.92 41.81 -25.43
N SER A 5 10.37 40.97 -24.50
CA SER A 5 9.88 39.59 -24.36
C SER A 5 9.33 39.38 -22.96
N THR A 6 8.04 39.65 -22.78
CA THR A 6 7.31 39.35 -21.54
C THR A 6 6.99 37.86 -21.55
N VAL A 7 7.69 37.09 -20.72
CA VAL A 7 7.38 35.68 -20.47
C VAL A 7 6.04 35.61 -19.73
N ARG A 8 5.03 35.05 -20.39
CA ARG A 8 3.70 34.81 -19.81
C ARG A 8 3.81 33.63 -18.85
N PRO A 9 3.42 33.75 -17.56
CA PRO A 9 3.32 32.60 -16.67
C PRO A 9 2.23 31.67 -17.21
N ALA A 10 2.57 30.41 -17.45
CA ALA A 10 1.56 29.38 -17.64
C ALA A 10 0.78 29.23 -16.32
N PRO A 11 -0.56 29.11 -16.36
CA PRO A 11 -1.27 28.69 -15.16
C PRO A 11 -0.72 27.32 -14.74
N PRO A 12 -0.60 27.01 -13.44
CA PRO A 12 -0.41 25.64 -13.04
C PRO A 12 -1.62 24.90 -13.60
N THR A 13 -1.40 24.04 -14.59
CA THR A 13 -2.37 23.03 -14.97
C THR A 13 -2.66 22.32 -13.67
N GLY A 14 -3.80 22.65 -13.08
CA GLY A 14 -4.32 21.95 -11.93
C GLY A 14 -4.50 20.52 -12.39
N GLU A 15 -3.48 19.69 -12.12
CA GLU A 15 -3.74 18.35 -11.66
C GLU A 15 -4.82 18.53 -10.61
N ARG A 16 -6.06 18.27 -11.02
CA ARG A 16 -7.12 17.96 -10.08
C ARG A 16 -6.45 16.93 -9.18
N PRO A 17 -6.25 17.18 -7.89
CA PRO A 17 -5.80 16.13 -6.99
C PRO A 17 -6.84 15.05 -7.17
N GLY A 18 -6.50 14.02 -7.95
CA GLY A 18 -7.44 12.98 -8.32
C GLY A 18 -7.95 12.50 -6.99
N VAL A 19 -9.26 12.65 -6.73
CA VAL A 19 -9.91 12.41 -5.43
C VAL A 19 -9.12 11.31 -4.75
N GLY A 20 -8.31 11.70 -3.77
CA GLY A 20 -7.33 10.78 -3.19
C GLY A 20 -8.13 9.57 -2.76
N LEU A 21 -7.90 8.42 -3.42
CA LEU A 21 -8.73 7.26 -3.16
C LEU A 21 -8.56 6.95 -1.68
N ARG A 22 -9.66 7.12 -0.93
CA ARG A 22 -9.65 6.98 0.54
C ARG A 22 -9.12 5.60 0.91
N ASP A 23 -8.55 5.45 2.10
CA ASP A 23 -8.10 4.12 2.54
C ASP A 23 -9.25 3.11 2.49
N ILE A 24 -8.89 1.84 2.25
CA ILE A 24 -9.87 0.75 2.19
C ILE A 24 -10.43 0.56 3.61
N PRO A 25 -11.77 0.55 3.78
CA PRO A 25 -12.37 0.35 5.09
C PRO A 25 -11.98 -1.02 5.65
N LEU A 26 -11.84 -1.09 6.98
CA LEU A 26 -11.62 -2.36 7.66
C LEU A 26 -12.95 -3.08 7.84
N PRO A 27 -12.97 -4.42 7.73
CA PRO A 27 -14.16 -5.19 8.06
C PRO A 27 -14.45 -5.08 9.58
N PRO A 28 -15.74 -5.14 9.99
CA PRO A 28 -16.11 -5.06 11.41
C PRO A 28 -15.58 -6.24 12.24
N TYR A 29 -15.29 -7.36 11.59
CA TYR A 29 -14.59 -8.52 12.14
C TYR A 29 -13.71 -9.13 11.06
N VAL A 30 -12.52 -9.61 11.42
CA VAL A 30 -11.60 -10.25 10.47
C VAL A 30 -11.93 -11.73 10.34
N THR A 31 -12.34 -12.14 9.14
CA THR A 31 -12.55 -13.56 8.79
C THR A 31 -11.25 -14.24 8.38
N ALA A 32 -11.29 -15.56 8.20
CA ALA A 32 -10.16 -16.30 7.64
C ALA A 32 -9.87 -15.88 6.19
N GLU A 33 -10.91 -15.58 5.41
CA GLU A 33 -10.78 -15.11 4.03
C GLU A 33 -10.16 -13.71 3.95
N ASP A 34 -10.61 -12.78 4.80
CA ASP A 34 -10.00 -11.45 4.91
C ASP A 34 -8.50 -11.54 5.22
N ALA A 35 -8.13 -12.46 6.11
CA ALA A 35 -6.74 -12.67 6.49
C ALA A 35 -5.92 -13.20 5.30
N GLN A 36 -6.47 -14.08 4.47
CA GLN A 36 -5.81 -14.55 3.24
C GLN A 36 -5.65 -13.43 2.21
N PHE A 37 -6.67 -12.59 2.01
CA PHE A 37 -6.53 -11.41 1.17
C PHE A 37 -5.50 -10.42 1.72
N ALA A 38 -5.40 -10.30 3.03
CA ALA A 38 -4.41 -9.44 3.67
C ALA A 38 -2.97 -9.95 3.49
N VAL A 39 -2.74 -11.27 3.56
CA VAL A 39 -1.44 -11.90 3.19
C VAL A 39 -1.08 -11.53 1.76
N ARG A 40 -1.99 -11.74 0.82
CA ARG A 40 -1.76 -11.38 -0.59
C ARG A 40 -1.46 -9.89 -0.74
N ALA A 41 -2.20 -9.03 -0.03
CA ALA A 41 -2.01 -7.59 -0.10
C ALA A 41 -0.61 -7.16 0.36
N VAL A 42 -0.12 -7.65 1.51
CA VAL A 42 1.21 -7.26 1.99
C VAL A 42 2.35 -7.84 1.15
N VAL A 43 2.18 -9.07 0.65
CA VAL A 43 3.18 -9.76 -0.16
C VAL A 43 3.26 -9.20 -1.57
N VAL A 44 2.14 -9.09 -2.29
CA VAL A 44 2.13 -8.58 -3.67
C VAL A 44 2.54 -7.11 -3.71
N HIS A 45 2.09 -6.32 -2.73
CA HIS A 45 2.40 -4.89 -2.62
C HIS A 45 3.60 -4.60 -1.70
N ALA A 46 4.56 -5.53 -1.66
CA ALA A 46 5.83 -5.35 -0.97
C ALA A 46 6.60 -4.11 -1.46
N PRO A 47 7.44 -3.49 -0.61
CA PRO A 47 8.28 -2.37 -1.02
C PRO A 47 9.32 -2.81 -2.06
N ARG A 48 9.58 -1.94 -3.05
CA ARG A 48 10.67 -2.04 -4.02
C ARG A 48 11.43 -0.72 -4.04
N ARG A 49 12.77 -0.79 -4.06
CA ARG A 49 13.61 0.40 -4.28
C ARG A 49 13.54 0.84 -5.75
N TRP A 50 13.44 2.15 -5.96
CA TRP A 50 13.48 2.79 -7.27
C TRP A 50 14.28 4.09 -7.17
N SER A 51 14.73 4.63 -8.30
CA SER A 51 15.39 5.94 -8.35
C SER A 51 14.44 7.01 -7.79
N GLY A 52 14.72 7.51 -6.59
CA GLY A 52 13.90 8.53 -5.92
C GLY A 52 13.03 8.03 -4.76
N GLY A 53 13.07 6.75 -4.38
CA GLY A 53 12.43 6.28 -3.14
C GLY A 53 11.97 4.83 -3.14
N THR A 54 11.11 4.49 -2.17
CA THR A 54 10.48 3.18 -2.05
C THR A 54 9.07 3.23 -2.63
N VAL A 55 8.79 2.36 -3.59
CA VAL A 55 7.49 2.24 -4.26
C VAL A 55 6.90 0.86 -4.03
N CYS A 56 5.58 0.75 -4.14
CA CYS A 56 4.91 -0.55 -4.16
C CYS A 56 5.35 -1.31 -5.41
N ARG A 57 5.78 -2.56 -5.24
CA ARG A 57 6.22 -3.42 -6.35
C ARG A 57 5.17 -3.60 -7.45
N ASN A 58 3.90 -3.72 -7.07
CA ASN A 58 2.79 -3.99 -7.98
C ASN A 58 2.23 -2.71 -8.64
N ASP A 59 1.85 -1.71 -7.82
CA ASP A 59 1.11 -0.55 -8.32
C ASP A 59 2.02 0.64 -8.71
N ALA A 60 3.33 0.56 -8.43
CA ALA A 60 4.31 1.65 -8.57
C ALA A 60 4.00 2.95 -7.79
N SER A 61 2.94 2.98 -6.98
CA SER A 61 2.63 4.09 -6.06
C SER A 61 3.63 4.18 -4.90
N PRO A 62 3.76 5.33 -4.22
CA PRO A 62 4.59 5.45 -3.02
C PRO A 62 4.25 4.38 -1.99
N HIS A 63 5.27 3.67 -1.48
CA HIS A 63 5.07 2.65 -0.45
C HIS A 63 5.02 3.29 0.94
N PRO A 64 4.09 2.87 1.82
CA PRO A 64 3.11 1.80 1.63
C PRO A 64 1.91 2.24 0.80
N CYS A 65 1.49 1.45 -0.20
CA CYS A 65 0.27 1.74 -0.96
C CYS A 65 -1.00 1.37 -0.16
N ARG A 66 -2.17 1.74 -0.69
CA ARG A 66 -3.47 1.51 -0.01
C ARG A 66 -3.72 0.04 0.36
N LEU A 67 -3.44 -0.88 -0.56
CA LEU A 67 -3.62 -2.31 -0.32
C LEU A 67 -2.63 -2.85 0.71
N HIS A 68 -1.37 -2.41 0.65
CA HIS A 68 -0.38 -2.76 1.68
C HIS A 68 -0.83 -2.30 3.06
N ARG A 69 -1.25 -1.03 3.20
CA ARG A 69 -1.74 -0.49 4.49
C ARG A 69 -2.96 -1.23 5.02
N TRP A 70 -3.90 -1.58 4.14
CA TRP A 70 -5.07 -2.36 4.51
C TRP A 70 -4.68 -3.75 5.00
N GLY A 71 -3.82 -4.47 4.25
CA GLY A 71 -3.35 -5.80 4.62
C GLY A 71 -2.65 -5.82 5.97
N THR A 72 -1.73 -4.88 6.22
CA THR A 72 -1.06 -4.75 7.53
C THR A 72 -2.05 -4.58 8.67
N ARG A 73 -3.06 -3.71 8.51
CA ARG A 73 -4.08 -3.46 9.53
C ARG A 73 -4.96 -4.68 9.79
N VAL A 74 -5.38 -5.41 8.75
CA VAL A 74 -6.19 -6.63 8.90
C VAL A 74 -5.39 -7.73 9.61
N LEU A 75 -4.11 -7.93 9.25
CA LEU A 75 -3.24 -8.91 9.91
C LEU A 75 -2.97 -8.54 11.38
N ALA A 76 -2.77 -7.25 11.69
CA ALA A 76 -2.63 -6.79 13.06
C ALA A 76 -3.91 -7.04 13.89
N LEU A 77 -5.10 -6.73 13.35
CA LEU A 77 -6.38 -7.05 13.99
C LEU A 77 -6.59 -8.56 14.19
N ARG A 78 -6.00 -9.38 13.31
CA ARG A 78 -6.00 -10.83 13.42
C ARG A 78 -5.03 -11.36 14.49
N GLY A 79 -4.19 -10.50 15.06
CA GLY A 79 -3.26 -10.78 16.15
C GLY A 79 -1.82 -11.04 15.70
N LEU A 80 -1.48 -10.79 14.43
CA LEU A 80 -0.09 -10.92 13.98
C LEU A 80 0.75 -9.74 14.47
N ARG A 81 2.00 -10.01 14.83
CA ARG A 81 2.98 -8.98 15.17
C ARG A 81 3.64 -8.48 13.90
N ASP A 82 4.17 -7.26 13.95
CA ASP A 82 4.88 -6.65 12.81
C ASP A 82 6.04 -7.52 12.29
N ALA A 83 6.76 -8.20 13.19
CA ALA A 83 7.82 -9.13 12.82
C ALA A 83 7.32 -10.33 12.02
N ASP A 84 6.13 -10.85 12.36
CA ASP A 84 5.52 -11.97 11.65
C ASP A 84 5.04 -11.51 10.25
N ILE A 85 4.48 -10.29 10.16
CA ILE A 85 4.08 -9.67 8.88
C ILE A 85 5.31 -9.43 7.99
N ALA A 86 6.41 -8.92 8.55
CA ALA A 86 7.66 -8.75 7.83
C ALA A 86 8.19 -10.08 7.29
N ALA A 87 8.12 -11.15 8.10
CA ALA A 87 8.50 -12.49 7.65
C ALA A 87 7.63 -13.01 6.49
N LEU A 88 6.33 -12.69 6.46
CA LEU A 88 5.46 -13.00 5.30
C LEU A 88 5.95 -12.28 4.04
N ILE A 89 6.26 -10.99 4.15
CA ILE A 89 6.72 -10.14 3.03
C ILE A 89 8.05 -10.67 2.48
N GLU A 90 9.01 -10.97 3.36
CA GLU A 90 10.32 -11.51 2.98
C GLU A 90 10.20 -12.90 2.35
N ARG A 91 9.32 -13.76 2.85
CA ARG A 91 9.05 -15.07 2.24
C ARG A 91 8.48 -14.95 0.83
N GLY A 92 7.70 -13.91 0.56
CA GLY A 92 7.22 -13.61 -0.79
C GLY A 92 6.12 -14.52 -1.34
N ASP A 93 5.53 -15.40 -0.51
CA ASP A 93 4.46 -16.32 -0.90
C ASP A 93 3.07 -15.72 -0.55
N PRO A 94 2.28 -15.28 -1.56
CA PRO A 94 0.97 -14.68 -1.33
C PRO A 94 -0.13 -15.69 -0.99
N ALA A 95 0.14 -17.00 -1.10
CA ALA A 95 -0.78 -18.07 -0.73
C ALA A 95 -0.44 -18.70 0.63
N ALA A 96 0.53 -18.14 1.34
CA ALA A 96 1.03 -18.75 2.55
C ALA A 96 -0.04 -18.83 3.64
N ALA A 97 -0.22 -20.04 4.18
CA ALA A 97 -1.17 -20.27 5.25
C ALA A 97 -0.77 -19.49 6.52
N LEU A 98 -1.77 -18.87 7.16
CA LEU A 98 -1.61 -18.28 8.48
C LEU A 98 -1.85 -19.35 9.56
N PRO A 99 -1.15 -19.26 10.70
CA PRO A 99 -1.46 -20.12 11.83
C PRO A 99 -2.92 -19.87 12.32
N PRO A 100 -3.55 -20.88 12.93
CA PRO A 100 -4.86 -20.73 13.54
C PRO A 100 -4.85 -19.60 14.56
N ARG A 101 -6.00 -18.92 14.73
CA ARG A 101 -6.10 -17.84 15.74
C ARG A 101 -5.94 -18.46 17.11
N PRO A 102 -5.05 -17.95 17.97
CA PRO A 102 -5.11 -18.33 19.38
C PRO A 102 -6.50 -17.96 19.94
N PRO A 103 -7.06 -18.78 20.85
CA PRO A 103 -8.32 -18.43 21.51
C PRO A 103 -8.17 -17.09 22.24
N ALA A 104 -9.29 -16.33 22.28
CA ALA A 104 -9.36 -15.02 22.91
C ALA A 104 -9.29 -15.12 24.44
#